data_AF-A0A195CPN4-F1
#
_entry.id   AF-A0A195CPN4-F1
#
_cell.length_a   1.000
_cell.length_b   1.000
_cell.length_c   1.000
_cell.angle_alpha   90.00
_cell.angle_beta   90.00
_cell.angle_gamma   90.00
#
_symmetry.space_group_name_H-M   'P 1'
#
loop_
_entity.id
_entity.type
_entity.pdbx_description
1 polymer ?
#
loop_
_entity_poly.entity_id
_entity_poly.type
_entity_poly.pdbx_seq_one_letter_code
_entity_poly.pdbx_strand_id
1 'polypeptide(L)'
;MDNYERLYKMIAMLAEKVMEVIESSKSVLEKAGFLQHNSSFPEDTNVKDALSSILENIALFGDIILHLPDITHRILRTQPGWNSTLHWSLNFANQTRYLLNKSTITMFRLVEQELNITERDPAYLNPYRSAAHAGQREDSIKKKSAKKEKRKKGPQITKIDL
;
A
#
# COMPACT_ATOMS: atom_id res chain seq x y z
N MET A 1 2.66 -12.33 -24.64
CA MET A 1 2.12 -12.00 -23.30
C MET A 1 1.44 -10.66 -23.41
N ASP A 2 0.26 -10.52 -22.81
CA ASP A 2 -0.42 -9.24 -22.63
C ASP A 2 0.56 -8.24 -21.96
N ASN A 3 0.58 -6.98 -22.45
CA ASN A 3 1.44 -5.91 -21.93
C ASN A 3 1.23 -5.72 -20.41
N TYR A 4 -0.02 -5.88 -19.96
CA TYR A 4 -0.37 -5.80 -18.54
C TYR A 4 0.29 -6.90 -17.71
N GLU A 5 0.28 -8.16 -18.16
CA GLU A 5 0.87 -9.28 -17.42
C GLU A 5 2.40 -9.19 -17.36
N ARG A 6 3.05 -8.63 -18.40
CA ARG A 6 4.48 -8.33 -18.35
C ARG A 6 4.80 -7.26 -17.32
N LEU A 7 4.03 -6.16 -17.32
CA LEU A 7 4.18 -5.08 -16.34
C LEU A 7 3.94 -5.60 -14.92
N TYR A 8 2.87 -6.38 -14.71
CA TYR A 8 2.56 -7.02 -13.43
C TYR A 8 3.74 -7.84 -12.90
N LYS A 9 4.31 -8.73 -13.73
CA LYS A 9 5.46 -9.56 -13.32
C LYS A 9 6.68 -8.73 -12.97
N MET A 10 6.96 -7.68 -13.74
CA MET A 10 8.08 -6.78 -13.46
C MET A 10 7.91 -6.05 -12.13
N ILE A 11 6.72 -5.48 -11.89
CA ILE A 11 6.42 -4.79 -10.62
C ILE A 11 6.40 -5.76 -9.45
N ALA A 12 5.90 -6.99 -9.62
CA ALA A 12 5.90 -8.00 -8.58
C ALA A 12 7.33 -8.38 -8.15
N MET A 13 8.25 -8.61 -9.10
CA MET A 13 9.66 -8.87 -8.80
C MET A 13 10.35 -7.68 -8.12
N LEU A 14 10.05 -6.46 -8.56
CA LEU A 14 10.58 -5.25 -7.92
C LEU A 14 10.07 -5.13 -6.48
N ALA A 15 8.77 -5.31 -6.26
CA ALA A 15 8.14 -5.24 -4.94
C ALA A 15 8.74 -6.29 -3.99
N GLU A 16 8.96 -7.52 -4.47
CA GLU A 16 9.64 -8.57 -3.69
C GLU A 16 11.02 -8.12 -3.22
N LYS A 17 11.85 -7.58 -4.14
CA LYS A 17 13.19 -7.09 -3.79
C LYS A 17 13.16 -5.92 -2.82
N VAL A 18 12.22 -4.99 -2.99
CA VAL A 18 12.01 -3.89 -2.03
C VAL A 18 11.71 -4.44 -0.64
N MET A 19 10.79 -5.40 -0.52
CA MET A 19 10.41 -5.97 0.78
C MET A 19 11.57 -6.70 1.44
N GLU A 20 12.35 -7.47 0.66
CA GLU A 20 13.56 -8.15 1.16
C GLU A 20 14.60 -7.15 1.70
N VAL A 21 14.87 -6.07 0.96
CA VAL A 21 15.83 -5.03 1.38
C VAL A 21 15.35 -4.35 2.67
N ILE A 22 14.07 -3.98 2.74
CA ILE A 22 13.48 -3.35 3.92
C ILE A 22 13.63 -4.25 5.15
N GLU A 23 13.26 -5.53 5.06
CA GLU A 23 13.36 -6.45 6.21
C GLU A 23 14.81 -6.69 6.64
N SER A 24 15.73 -6.81 5.67
CA SER A 24 17.17 -6.94 5.97
C SER A 24 17.72 -5.70 6.69
N SER A 25 17.46 -4.51 6.16
CA SER A 25 17.87 -3.24 6.77
C SER A 25 17.20 -3.00 8.13
N LYS A 26 15.93 -3.37 8.28
CA LYS A 26 15.23 -3.32 9.56
C LYS A 26 15.95 -4.17 10.61
N SER A 27 16.38 -5.39 10.27
CA SER A 27 17.14 -6.23 11.21
C SER A 27 18.45 -5.56 11.65
N VAL A 28 19.14 -4.84 10.76
CA VAL A 28 20.33 -4.06 11.12
C VAL A 28 20.00 -2.97 12.13
N LEU A 29 18.92 -2.20 11.91
CA LEU A 29 18.49 -1.16 12.84
C LEU A 29 18.05 -1.71 14.20
N GLU A 30 17.36 -2.85 14.22
CA GLU A 30 16.94 -3.54 15.45
C GLU A 30 18.14 -4.03 16.26
N LYS A 31 19.12 -4.67 15.61
CA LYS A 31 20.36 -5.12 16.26
C LYS A 31 21.18 -3.98 16.82
N ALA A 32 21.17 -2.82 16.14
CA ALA A 32 21.84 -1.61 16.59
C ALA A 32 21.08 -0.87 17.71
N GLY A 33 19.87 -1.31 18.09
CA GLY A 33 19.04 -0.63 19.08
C GLY A 33 18.52 0.74 18.63
N PHE A 34 18.61 1.06 17.33
CA PHE A 34 18.27 2.39 16.82
C PHE A 34 16.80 2.75 17.06
N LEU A 35 15.89 1.77 16.98
CA LEU A 35 14.46 1.96 17.18
C LEU A 35 14.06 2.37 18.61
N GLN A 36 14.97 2.27 19.58
CA GLN A 36 14.70 2.57 20.99
C GLN A 36 15.18 3.97 21.41
N HIS A 37 16.01 4.64 20.61
CA HIS A 37 16.67 5.89 20.96
C HIS A 37 16.20 7.06 20.08
N ASN A 38 15.30 7.87 20.64
CA ASN A 38 14.46 8.83 19.94
C ASN A 38 15.07 10.22 19.66
N SER A 39 16.33 10.36 19.22
CA SER A 39 16.77 11.74 18.92
C SER A 39 18.00 12.01 18.08
N SER A 40 18.99 11.12 17.97
CA SER A 40 20.22 11.44 17.24
C SER A 40 20.29 10.69 15.91
N PHE A 41 20.68 11.39 14.86
CA PHE A 41 21.08 10.75 13.60
C PHE A 41 22.22 9.76 13.88
N PRO A 42 22.18 8.54 13.32
CA PRO A 42 23.19 7.53 13.62
C PRO A 42 24.56 8.01 13.17
N GLU A 43 25.62 7.65 13.90
CA GLU A 43 27.01 7.92 13.49
C GLU A 43 27.60 6.74 12.69
N ASP A 44 27.23 5.52 13.07
CA ASP A 44 27.63 4.29 12.43
C ASP A 44 27.14 4.22 10.97
N THR A 45 28.08 3.95 10.06
CA THR A 45 27.81 3.91 8.61
C THR A 45 26.82 2.82 8.23
N ASN A 46 26.90 1.64 8.84
CA ASN A 46 25.98 0.55 8.52
C ASN A 46 24.55 0.86 8.96
N VAL A 47 24.40 1.54 10.11
CA VAL A 47 23.08 2.02 10.58
C VAL A 47 22.54 3.13 9.68
N LYS A 48 23.39 4.06 9.22
CA LYS A 48 23.01 5.10 8.23
C LYS A 48 22.55 4.47 6.92
N ASP A 49 23.31 3.52 6.39
CA ASP A 49 23.01 2.85 5.13
C ASP A 49 21.71 2.05 5.21
N ALA A 50 21.48 1.35 6.33
CA ALA A 50 20.22 0.65 6.59
C ALA A 50 19.04 1.63 6.68
N LEU A 51 19.20 2.75 7.38
CA LEU A 51 18.18 3.80 7.47
C LEU A 51 17.84 4.38 6.09
N SER A 52 18.86 4.76 5.30
CA SER A 52 18.66 5.27 3.93
C SER A 52 17.99 4.23 3.05
N SER A 53 18.43 2.97 3.13
CA SER A 53 17.86 1.86 2.38
C SER A 53 16.37 1.70 2.63
N ILE A 54 15.92 1.74 3.89
CA ILE A 54 14.48 1.65 4.20
C ILE A 54 13.72 2.84 3.62
N LEU A 55 14.19 4.06 3.87
CA LEU A 55 13.49 5.29 3.48
C LEU A 55 13.41 5.47 1.95
N GLU A 56 14.46 5.12 1.22
CA GLU A 56 14.50 5.18 -0.24
C GLU A 56 13.63 4.10 -0.87
N ASN A 57 13.72 2.85 -0.39
CA ASN A 57 12.94 1.75 -0.95
C ASN A 57 11.44 1.92 -0.69
N ILE A 58 11.04 2.41 0.49
CA ILE A 58 9.63 2.70 0.78
C ILE A 58 9.13 3.90 -0.02
N ALA A 59 9.98 4.91 -0.27
CA ALA A 59 9.64 6.03 -1.14
C ALA A 59 9.42 5.58 -2.59
N LEU A 60 10.36 4.81 -3.14
CA LEU A 60 10.25 4.24 -4.49
C LEU A 60 8.98 3.40 -4.64
N PHE A 61 8.70 2.53 -3.67
CA PHE A 61 7.51 1.70 -3.74
C PHE A 61 6.22 2.50 -3.54
N GLY A 62 6.26 3.55 -2.73
CA GLY A 62 5.16 4.53 -2.61
C GLY A 62 4.81 5.18 -3.94
N ASP A 63 5.80 5.62 -4.72
CA ASP A 63 5.55 6.15 -6.07
C ASP A 63 4.91 5.11 -6.98
N ILE A 64 5.38 3.86 -6.94
CA ILE A 64 4.80 2.75 -7.72
C ILE A 64 3.35 2.49 -7.31
N ILE A 65 3.04 2.52 -6.00
CA ILE A 65 1.67 2.35 -5.50
C ILE A 65 0.74 3.42 -6.06
N LEU A 66 1.18 4.68 -6.08
CA LEU A 66 0.34 5.78 -6.54
C LEU A 66 0.15 5.78 -8.05
N HIS A 67 1.17 5.43 -8.83
CA HIS A 67 1.10 5.43 -10.29
C HIS A 67 0.45 4.16 -10.87
N LEU A 68 0.61 3.01 -10.19
CA LEU A 68 0.11 1.70 -10.63
C LEU A 68 -0.79 1.01 -9.58
N PRO A 69 -1.82 1.69 -9.04
CA PRO A 69 -2.58 1.21 -7.90
C PRO A 69 -3.26 -0.14 -8.17
N ASP A 70 -3.79 -0.37 -9.37
CA ASP A 70 -4.49 -1.61 -9.70
C ASP A 70 -3.54 -2.83 -9.68
N ILE A 71 -2.28 -2.65 -10.11
CA ILE A 71 -1.24 -3.68 -10.06
C ILE A 71 -0.78 -3.92 -8.63
N THR A 72 -0.47 -2.86 -7.88
CA THR A 72 0.03 -2.97 -6.51
C THR A 72 -1.02 -3.54 -5.56
N HIS A 73 -2.30 -3.16 -5.69
CA HIS A 73 -3.41 -3.78 -4.95
C HIS A 73 -3.52 -5.29 -5.23
N ARG A 74 -3.34 -5.71 -6.49
CA ARG A 74 -3.32 -7.14 -6.85
C ARG A 74 -2.16 -7.87 -6.17
N ILE A 75 -0.96 -7.30 -6.22
CA ILE A 75 0.25 -7.87 -5.61
C ILE A 75 0.07 -8.01 -4.08
N LEU A 76 -0.32 -6.93 -3.39
CA LEU A 76 -0.47 -6.92 -1.93
C LEU A 76 -1.57 -7.85 -1.43
N ARG A 77 -2.61 -8.09 -2.24
CA ARG A 77 -3.64 -9.09 -1.94
C ARG A 77 -3.12 -10.52 -2.04
N THR A 78 -2.18 -10.79 -2.96
CA THR A 78 -1.56 -12.11 -3.11
C THR A 78 -0.45 -12.37 -2.10
N GLN A 79 0.16 -11.32 -1.55
CA GLN A 79 1.26 -11.40 -0.60
C GLN A 79 0.90 -10.71 0.73
N PRO A 80 0.00 -11.32 1.53
CA PRO A 80 -0.53 -10.67 2.74
C PRO A 80 0.57 -10.32 3.76
N GLY A 81 1.66 -11.10 3.81
CA GLY A 81 2.81 -10.85 4.69
C GLY A 81 3.57 -9.56 4.39
N TRP A 82 3.45 -9.01 3.17
CA TRP A 82 4.09 -7.75 2.84
C TRP A 82 3.36 -6.54 3.43
N ASN A 83 2.09 -6.68 3.80
CA ASN A 83 1.34 -5.59 4.42
C ASN A 83 1.92 -5.19 5.77
N SER A 84 2.42 -6.13 6.58
CA SER A 84 3.07 -5.81 7.85
C SER A 84 4.37 -5.03 7.65
N THR A 85 5.20 -5.46 6.68
CA THR A 85 6.45 -4.77 6.32
C THR A 85 6.17 -3.37 5.82
N LEU A 86 5.18 -3.22 4.95
CA LEU A 86 4.74 -1.94 4.38
C LEU A 86 4.21 -0.99 5.45
N HIS A 87 3.30 -1.46 6.30
CA HIS A 87 2.74 -0.66 7.40
C HIS A 87 3.83 -0.22 8.38
N TRP A 88 4.71 -1.15 8.75
CA TRP A 88 5.83 -0.85 9.63
C TRP A 88 6.75 0.21 9.01
N SER A 89 7.07 0.09 7.72
CA SER A 89 7.97 1.01 7.01
C SER A 89 7.38 2.41 6.89
N LEU A 90 6.09 2.53 6.59
CA LEU A 90 5.39 3.82 6.53
C LEU A 90 5.32 4.47 7.92
N ASN A 91 5.02 3.69 8.96
CA ASN A 91 5.03 4.18 10.33
C ASN A 91 6.44 4.62 10.77
N PHE A 92 7.47 3.85 10.41
CA PHE A 92 8.85 4.18 10.68
C PHE A 92 9.27 5.49 9.97
N ALA A 93 8.95 5.62 8.68
CA ALA A 93 9.17 6.86 7.93
C ALA A 93 8.43 8.05 8.55
N ASN A 94 7.24 7.82 9.13
CA ASN A 94 6.49 8.83 9.88
C ASN A 94 7.17 9.23 11.20
N GLN A 95 7.83 8.30 11.89
CA GLN A 95 8.61 8.58 13.10
C GLN A 95 9.89 9.36 12.77
N THR A 96 10.51 9.08 11.61
CA THR A 96 11.73 9.75 11.15
C THR A 96 11.46 10.91 10.18
N ARG A 97 10.28 11.56 10.27
CA ARG A 97 9.88 12.63 9.33
C ARG A 97 10.83 13.81 9.24
N TYR A 98 11.61 14.06 10.30
CA TYR A 98 12.62 15.11 10.31
C TYR A 98 13.75 14.88 9.29
N LEU A 99 13.89 13.66 8.77
CA LEU A 99 14.83 13.30 7.70
C LEU A 99 14.24 13.43 6.29
N LEU A 100 12.95 13.74 6.18
CA LEU A 100 12.21 13.72 4.91
C LEU A 100 11.82 15.13 4.47
N ASN A 101 11.83 15.35 3.16
CA ASN A 101 11.31 16.59 2.58
C ASN A 101 9.76 16.58 2.56
N LYS A 102 9.16 17.76 2.35
CA LYS A 102 7.70 17.93 2.36
C LYS A 102 6.99 17.11 1.27
N SER A 103 7.60 16.93 0.10
CA SER A 103 7.02 16.16 -0.99
C SER A 103 6.92 14.67 -0.65
N THR A 104 7.98 14.07 -0.10
CA THR A 104 7.99 12.66 0.32
C THR A 104 6.98 12.41 1.45
N ILE A 105 6.91 13.31 2.43
CA ILE A 105 5.91 13.25 3.50
C ILE A 105 4.49 13.28 2.93
N THR A 106 4.23 14.15 1.94
CA THR A 106 2.92 14.24 1.29
C THR A 106 2.60 12.98 0.51
N MET A 107 3.59 12.44 -0.23
CA MET A 107 3.45 11.19 -0.96
C MET A 107 3.09 10.02 -0.03
N PHE A 108 3.76 9.86 1.12
CA PHE A 108 3.40 8.82 2.08
C PHE A 108 1.97 8.92 2.59
N ARG A 109 1.47 10.14 2.86
CA ARG A 109 0.06 10.33 3.22
C ARG A 109 -0.87 9.88 2.10
N LEU A 110 -0.54 10.14 0.83
CA LEU A 110 -1.34 9.67 -0.29
C LEU A 110 -1.31 8.14 -0.42
N VAL A 111 -0.15 7.51 -0.16
CA VAL A 111 -0.01 6.04 -0.14
C VAL A 111 -0.88 5.43 0.95
N GLU A 112 -0.83 5.96 2.17
CA GLU A 112 -1.66 5.49 3.28
C GLU A 112 -3.16 5.57 2.95
N GLN A 113 -3.58 6.63 2.25
CA GLN A 113 -4.95 6.80 1.77
C GLN A 113 -5.31 5.80 0.65
N GLU A 114 -4.44 5.58 -0.33
CA GLU A 114 -4.68 4.61 -1.42
C GLU A 114 -4.82 3.17 -0.87
N LEU A 115 -4.02 2.84 0.14
CA LEU A 115 -3.99 1.51 0.74
C LEU A 115 -5.00 1.33 1.89
N ASN A 116 -5.68 2.39 2.33
CA ASN A 116 -6.59 2.39 3.48
C ASN A 116 -5.91 1.95 4.79
N ILE A 117 -4.66 2.40 4.99
CA ILE A 117 -3.89 2.18 6.21
C ILE A 117 -4.38 3.11 7.33
N THR A 118 -4.68 4.35 6.96
CA THR A 118 -5.31 5.35 7.82
C THR A 118 -6.78 5.50 7.45
N GLU A 119 -7.54 6.22 8.29
CA GLU A 119 -8.91 6.59 7.96
C GLU A 119 -8.92 7.32 6.60
N ARG A 120 -9.62 6.73 5.65
CA ARG A 120 -9.64 7.23 4.28
C ARG A 120 -10.62 8.39 4.17
N ASP A 121 -10.12 9.52 3.67
CA ASP A 121 -10.95 10.67 3.32
C ASP A 121 -11.98 10.24 2.24
N PRO A 122 -13.29 10.42 2.48
CA PRO A 122 -14.33 10.10 1.49
C PRO A 122 -14.13 10.83 0.15
N ALA A 123 -13.49 11.99 0.16
CA ALA A 123 -13.16 12.78 -1.03
C ALA A 123 -11.79 12.41 -1.64
N TYR A 124 -11.06 11.45 -1.08
CA TYR A 124 -9.75 11.05 -1.59
C TYR A 124 -9.84 10.50 -3.01
N LEU A 125 -9.14 11.19 -3.91
CA LEU A 125 -8.83 10.74 -5.26
C LEU A 125 -7.31 10.76 -5.41
N ASN A 126 -6.74 9.62 -5.81
CA ASN A 126 -5.31 9.52 -6.07
C ASN A 126 -4.94 10.43 -7.26
N PRO A 127 -4.12 11.47 -7.05
CA PRO A 127 -3.81 12.46 -8.09
C PRO A 127 -2.93 11.90 -9.21
N TYR A 128 -2.25 10.78 -8.99
CA TYR A 128 -1.37 10.13 -9.97
C TYR A 128 -2.11 9.14 -10.86
N ARG A 129 -3.42 8.92 -10.61
CA ARG A 129 -4.22 8.01 -11.41
C ARG A 129 -4.47 8.64 -12.78
N SER A 130 -3.91 8.06 -13.84
CA SER A 130 -4.16 8.55 -15.19
C SER A 130 -5.64 8.40 -15.56
N ALA A 131 -6.16 9.32 -16.37
CA ALA A 131 -7.55 9.30 -16.84
C ALA A 131 -7.91 7.97 -17.56
N ALA A 132 -6.93 7.28 -18.14
CA ALA A 132 -7.10 5.96 -18.77
C ALA A 132 -7.42 4.85 -17.75
N HIS A 133 -6.95 4.96 -16.50
CA HIS A 133 -7.22 3.98 -15.43
C HIS A 133 -8.42 4.36 -14.54
N ALA A 134 -8.91 5.59 -14.63
CA ALA A 134 -10.07 6.05 -13.85
C ALA A 134 -11.36 5.27 -14.19
N GLY A 135 -11.59 4.94 -15.47
CA GLY A 135 -12.80 4.28 -15.95
C GLY A 135 -13.04 2.86 -15.44
N GLN A 136 -12.01 2.13 -15.01
CA GLN A 136 -12.16 0.71 -14.60
C GLN A 136 -12.77 0.53 -13.19
N ARG A 137 -12.70 1.55 -12.32
CA ARG A 137 -13.32 1.49 -10.97
C ARG A 137 -14.79 1.88 -10.96
N GLU A 138 -15.24 2.77 -11.85
CA GLU A 138 -16.67 3.11 -11.90
C GLU A 138 -17.55 1.89 -12.21
N ASP A 139 -17.11 1.04 -13.13
CA ASP A 139 -17.85 -0.17 -13.49
C ASP A 139 -17.89 -1.22 -12.36
N SER A 140 -16.85 -1.28 -11.52
CA SER A 140 -16.80 -2.24 -10.41
C SER A 140 -17.56 -1.77 -9.16
N ILE A 141 -17.63 -0.46 -8.92
CA ILE A 141 -18.48 0.12 -7.86
C ILE A 141 -19.96 0.07 -8.28
N LYS A 142 -20.29 0.43 -9.54
CA LYS A 142 -21.66 0.30 -10.08
C LYS A 142 -22.14 -1.16 -10.12
N LYS A 143 -21.26 -2.13 -10.42
CA LYS A 143 -21.61 -3.57 -10.35
C LYS A 143 -21.83 -4.08 -8.92
N LYS A 144 -21.14 -3.54 -7.90
CA LYS A 144 -21.34 -3.94 -6.50
C LYS A 144 -22.62 -3.35 -5.90
N SER A 145 -23.01 -2.12 -6.25
CA SER A 145 -24.27 -1.51 -5.81
C SER A 145 -25.48 -2.16 -6.48
N ALA A 146 -25.42 -2.44 -7.79
CA ALA A 146 -26.52 -3.09 -8.52
C ALA A 146 -26.81 -4.55 -8.05
N LYS A 147 -25.82 -5.24 -7.46
CA LYS A 147 -25.98 -6.62 -6.98
C LYS A 147 -26.60 -6.71 -5.58
N LYS A 148 -26.61 -5.63 -4.80
CA LYS A 148 -27.24 -5.60 -3.46
C LYS A 148 -28.76 -5.33 -3.51
N GLU A 149 -29.30 -4.83 -4.61
CA GLU A 149 -30.71 -4.40 -4.68
C GLU A 149 -31.69 -5.47 -5.21
N LYS A 150 -31.21 -6.64 -5.66
CA LYS A 150 -32.04 -7.72 -6.21
C LYS A 150 -32.26 -8.93 -5.28
N ARG A 151 -32.39 -8.72 -3.96
CA ARG A 151 -32.98 -9.74 -3.07
C ARG A 151 -34.37 -9.29 -2.64
N LYS A 152 -35.35 -9.45 -3.54
CA LYS A 152 -36.78 -9.34 -3.22
C LYS A 152 -37.33 -10.72 -2.82
N LYS A 153 -37.69 -10.82 -1.54
CA LYS A 153 -38.70 -11.65 -0.83
C LYS A 153 -39.12 -12.98 -1.48
N GLY A 154 -38.85 -14.09 -0.78
CA GLY A 154 -39.37 -15.43 -1.08
C GLY A 154 -40.87 -15.57 -0.82
N PRO A 155 -41.52 -16.63 -1.34
CA PRO A 155 -42.97 -16.81 -1.24
C PRO A 155 -43.39 -17.21 0.18
N GLN A 156 -44.47 -16.62 0.68
CA GLN A 156 -45.06 -16.94 1.99
C GLN A 156 -46.36 -17.74 1.83
N ILE A 157 -46.44 -18.83 2.63
CA ILE A 157 -47.62 -19.57 3.12
C ILE A 157 -48.31 -20.53 2.14
N THR A 158 -48.05 -21.82 2.37
CA THR A 158 -48.90 -22.97 2.03
C THR A 158 -50.20 -22.92 2.83
N LYS A 159 -51.35 -22.99 2.14
CA LYS A 159 -52.64 -23.36 2.76
C LYS A 159 -52.74 -24.88 2.79
N ILE A 160 -52.89 -25.42 3.99
CA ILE A 160 -53.37 -26.78 4.26
C ILE A 160 -54.84 -26.59 4.65
N ASP A 161 -55.75 -27.11 3.84
CA ASP A 161 -57.15 -27.30 4.24
C ASP A 161 -57.38 -28.80 4.49
N LEU A 162 -58.22 -29.06 5.51
CA LEU A 162 -58.60 -30.35 6.11
C LEU A 162 -59.04 -31.43 5.13
#